data_AF-A0A7W5XWZ0-F1
#
_entry.id   AF-A0A7W5XWZ0-F1
#
_cell.length_a   1.000
_cell.length_b   1.000
_cell.length_c   1.000
_cell.angle_alpha   90.00
_cell.angle_beta   90.00
_cell.angle_gamma   90.00
#
_symmetry.space_group_name_H-M   'P 1'
#
loop_
_entity.id
_entity.type
_entity.pdbx_description
1 polymer ?
#
loop_
_entity_poly.entity_id
_entity_poly.type
_entity_poly.pdbx_seq_one_letter_code
_entity_poly.pdbx_strand_id
1 'polypeptide(L)'
;MKIVIIRNILLLLAWVAASVTMAQVVVESKLDTAEIRIGEQVQIQVKVTAGKSQRVVFPEFGNGQEVTPGVEVLAGSRIDTTLLNAGKRIELKRRYTVTSFDSSLYNIVPYVMVNGDTVHSRNSVGLKVGTIPVDTVHYDRFNGPFDPVDMPFSWTWHLWLLSLLLIVMLVLVVMLAMRLSNKAPLTRVVTVEQPEAPHLVAMKEMEKMKQQVDSSVLSHKEYYEQLTNILRTYIMQRFGINAREMTSQEIINALITSNDKIGLQELQELLSTADLVKFAKYESSFTEAKHGLLVAVNYVNETKQSEVETSAQKKMVVIGGEQRQQRIRIGMYIGLVLLSLASLALLIYLLEEIVNTFL
;
A
#
# COMPACT_ATOMS: atom_id res chain seq x y z
N MET A 1 107.06 -31.06 -4.46
CA MET A 1 106.15 -30.06 -5.06
C MET A 1 105.02 -30.70 -5.91
N LYS A 2 105.30 -31.69 -6.78
CA LYS A 2 104.30 -32.31 -7.66
C LYS A 2 103.12 -33.02 -6.95
N ILE A 3 103.37 -33.69 -5.82
CA ILE A 3 102.34 -34.41 -5.05
C ILE A 3 101.30 -33.48 -4.40
N VAL A 4 101.72 -32.29 -3.95
CA VAL A 4 100.83 -31.30 -3.33
C VAL A 4 99.89 -30.69 -4.36
N ILE A 5 100.39 -30.46 -5.58
CA ILE A 5 99.59 -29.93 -6.70
C ILE A 5 98.53 -30.96 -7.14
N ILE A 6 98.89 -32.23 -7.25
CA ILE A 6 97.96 -33.31 -7.63
C ILE A 6 96.87 -33.49 -6.57
N ARG A 7 97.22 -33.46 -5.27
CA ARG A 7 96.25 -33.52 -4.17
C ARG A 7 95.26 -32.36 -4.21
N ASN A 8 95.75 -31.14 -4.47
CA ASN A 8 94.90 -29.96 -4.53
C ASN A 8 93.96 -29.99 -5.75
N ILE A 9 94.41 -30.52 -6.89
CA ILE A 9 93.56 -30.71 -8.08
C ILE A 9 92.48 -31.77 -7.81
N LEU A 10 92.82 -32.88 -7.15
CA LEU A 10 91.84 -33.92 -6.76
C LEU A 10 90.79 -33.40 -5.76
N LEU A 11 91.20 -32.57 -4.79
CA LEU A 11 90.28 -31.92 -3.85
C LEU A 11 89.38 -30.90 -4.55
N LEU A 12 89.90 -30.14 -5.53
CA LEU A 12 89.10 -29.22 -6.34
C LEU A 12 88.07 -29.99 -7.19
N LEU A 13 88.47 -31.10 -7.81
CA LEU A 13 87.60 -31.94 -8.62
C LEU A 13 86.49 -32.59 -7.78
N ALA A 14 86.82 -33.05 -6.56
CA ALA A 14 85.85 -33.57 -5.62
C ALA A 14 84.86 -32.49 -5.13
N TRP A 15 85.32 -31.25 -4.97
CA TRP A 15 84.48 -30.13 -4.57
C TRP A 15 83.54 -29.65 -5.69
N VAL A 16 84.01 -29.67 -6.94
CA VAL A 16 83.18 -29.41 -8.13
C VAL A 16 82.15 -30.54 -8.33
N ALA A 17 82.54 -31.81 -8.15
CA ALA A 17 81.62 -32.95 -8.22
C ALA A 17 80.56 -32.93 -7.10
N ALA A 18 80.91 -32.46 -5.90
CA ALA A 18 79.96 -32.31 -4.79
C ALA A 18 78.94 -31.17 -5.00
N SER A 19 79.18 -30.25 -5.94
CA SER A 19 78.34 -29.06 -6.15
C SER A 19 77.18 -29.26 -7.14
N VAL A 20 77.07 -30.44 -7.78
CA VAL A 20 75.99 -30.74 -8.74
C VAL A 20 75.05 -31.80 -8.17
N THR A 21 74.51 -31.57 -6.97
CA THR A 21 73.24 -32.20 -6.60
C THR A 21 72.11 -31.35 -7.19
N MET A 22 71.74 -31.60 -8.45
CA MET A 22 70.46 -31.12 -9.00
C MET A 22 69.36 -31.73 -8.14
N ALA A 23 68.63 -30.89 -7.42
CA ALA A 23 67.47 -31.32 -6.65
C ALA A 23 66.47 -31.98 -7.60
N GLN A 24 66.33 -33.32 -7.51
CA GLN A 24 65.44 -34.07 -8.39
C GLN A 24 64.01 -33.55 -8.27
N VAL A 25 63.41 -33.22 -9.41
CA VAL A 25 62.00 -32.84 -9.51
C VAL A 25 61.18 -34.12 -9.55
N VAL A 26 60.17 -34.20 -8.69
CA VAL A 26 59.29 -35.37 -8.60
C VAL A 26 57.88 -34.93 -8.89
N VAL A 27 57.28 -35.50 -9.93
CA VAL A 27 55.88 -35.30 -10.29
C VAL A 27 55.14 -36.59 -9.99
N GLU A 28 54.05 -36.50 -9.23
CA GLU A 28 53.19 -37.61 -8.87
C GLU A 28 51.74 -37.23 -9.17
N SER A 29 50.95 -38.20 -9.61
CA SER A 29 49.53 -38.04 -9.87
C SER A 29 48.71 -38.98 -9.00
N LYS A 30 47.53 -38.54 -8.59
CA LYS A 30 46.58 -39.36 -7.84
C LYS A 30 45.17 -39.11 -8.36
N LEU A 31 44.39 -40.17 -8.45
CA LEU A 31 42.97 -40.11 -8.75
C LEU A 31 42.17 -40.30 -7.46
N ASP A 32 41.04 -39.60 -7.37
CA ASP A 32 40.13 -39.77 -6.25
C ASP A 32 39.36 -41.10 -6.35
N THR A 33 38.81 -41.42 -7.53
CA THR A 33 38.06 -42.65 -7.78
C THR A 33 38.50 -43.30 -9.10
N ALA A 34 38.87 -44.57 -9.08
CA ALA A 34 39.36 -45.29 -10.26
C ALA A 34 38.27 -45.72 -11.25
N GLU A 35 37.00 -45.66 -10.87
CA GLU A 35 35.86 -46.06 -11.68
C GLU A 35 34.74 -45.02 -11.59
N ILE A 36 34.25 -44.57 -12.75
CA ILE A 36 33.13 -43.65 -12.89
C ILE A 36 32.16 -44.16 -13.94
N ARG A 37 30.93 -43.67 -13.94
CA ARG A 37 30.02 -43.86 -15.07
C ARG A 37 30.22 -42.81 -16.15
N ILE A 38 29.76 -43.10 -17.36
CA ILE A 38 29.72 -42.12 -18.47
C ILE A 38 29.10 -40.80 -18.00
N GLY A 39 29.80 -39.69 -18.23
CA GLY A 39 29.38 -38.33 -17.85
C GLY A 39 29.56 -37.97 -16.37
N GLU A 40 29.96 -38.90 -15.50
CA GLU A 40 30.37 -38.55 -14.13
C GLU A 40 31.73 -37.81 -14.14
N GLN A 41 32.02 -37.08 -13.06
CA GLN A 41 33.22 -36.26 -12.94
C GLN A 41 34.13 -36.81 -11.83
N VAL A 42 35.43 -36.80 -12.08
CA VAL A 42 36.46 -37.21 -11.11
C VAL A 42 37.61 -36.21 -11.08
N GLN A 43 38.31 -36.12 -9.95
CA GLN A 43 39.45 -35.22 -9.83
C GLN A 43 40.77 -35.99 -9.93
N ILE A 44 41.67 -35.46 -10.76
CA ILE A 44 43.07 -35.87 -10.85
C ILE A 44 43.89 -34.83 -10.09
N GLN A 45 44.53 -35.23 -9.01
CA GLN A 45 45.49 -34.41 -8.29
C GLN A 45 46.90 -34.62 -8.86
N VAL A 46 47.51 -33.55 -9.33
CA VAL A 46 48.93 -33.54 -9.75
C VAL A 46 49.73 -32.81 -8.67
N LYS A 47 50.73 -33.50 -8.13
CA LYS A 47 51.62 -33.05 -7.07
C LYS A 47 53.05 -32.95 -7.61
N VAL A 48 53.66 -31.78 -7.49
CA VAL A 48 55.03 -31.54 -7.96
C VAL A 48 55.90 -31.13 -6.78
N THR A 49 56.99 -31.85 -6.54
CA THR A 49 58.02 -31.47 -5.57
C THR A 49 59.26 -31.00 -6.32
N ALA A 50 59.58 -29.71 -6.19
CA ALA A 50 60.71 -29.08 -6.87
C ALA A 50 61.56 -28.25 -5.88
N GLY A 51 62.77 -27.86 -6.30
CA GLY A 51 63.57 -26.87 -5.58
C GLY A 51 62.94 -25.48 -5.65
N LYS A 52 63.13 -24.66 -4.61
CA LYS A 52 62.51 -23.31 -4.54
C LYS A 52 62.90 -22.39 -5.69
N SER A 53 64.07 -22.58 -6.30
CA SER A 53 64.55 -21.79 -7.44
C SER A 53 64.03 -22.27 -8.80
N GLN A 54 63.31 -23.40 -8.87
CA GLN A 54 62.80 -23.95 -10.11
C GLN A 54 61.40 -23.38 -10.42
N ARG A 55 61.19 -22.97 -11.68
CA ARG A 55 59.90 -22.46 -12.16
C ARG A 55 59.05 -23.64 -12.63
N VAL A 56 57.93 -23.90 -11.95
CA VAL A 56 56.96 -24.95 -12.31
C VAL A 56 55.72 -24.30 -12.92
N VAL A 57 55.28 -24.78 -14.07
CA VAL A 57 54.06 -24.37 -14.77
C VAL A 57 53.19 -25.58 -15.03
N PHE A 58 51.98 -25.57 -14.49
CA PHE A 58 50.97 -26.58 -14.74
C PHE A 58 50.28 -26.31 -16.09
N PRO A 59 49.94 -27.35 -16.88
CA PRO A 59 49.19 -27.16 -18.11
C PRO A 59 47.81 -26.56 -17.79
N GLU A 60 47.39 -25.62 -18.63
CA GLU A 60 46.05 -25.07 -18.61
C GLU A 60 45.27 -25.69 -19.76
N PHE A 61 44.10 -26.23 -19.42
CA PHE A 61 43.20 -26.85 -20.38
C PHE A 61 42.06 -25.88 -20.65
N GLY A 62 41.84 -25.56 -21.92
CA GLY A 62 40.66 -24.82 -22.39
C GLY A 62 39.40 -25.70 -22.38
N ASN A 63 38.25 -25.09 -22.68
CA ASN A 63 36.97 -25.81 -22.77
C ASN A 63 37.06 -26.94 -23.81
N GLY A 64 36.74 -28.17 -23.40
CA GLY A 64 36.76 -29.34 -24.28
C GLY A 64 38.15 -29.84 -24.67
N GLN A 65 39.22 -29.37 -24.00
CA GLN A 65 40.54 -29.96 -24.17
C GLN A 65 40.68 -31.23 -23.36
N GLU A 66 41.35 -32.21 -23.97
CA GLU A 66 41.49 -33.54 -23.41
C GLU A 66 42.90 -33.72 -22.79
N VAL A 67 42.98 -34.37 -21.63
CA VAL A 67 44.28 -34.76 -21.03
C VAL A 67 44.90 -35.91 -21.82
N THR A 68 44.05 -36.82 -22.27
CA THR A 68 44.31 -38.01 -23.08
C THR A 68 43.09 -38.17 -23.97
N PRO A 69 43.22 -38.68 -25.22
CA PRO A 69 42.08 -38.91 -26.11
C PRO A 69 40.88 -39.56 -25.39
N GLY A 70 39.73 -38.87 -25.38
CA GLY A 70 38.49 -39.31 -24.74
C GLY A 70 38.28 -38.88 -23.26
N VAL A 71 39.26 -38.20 -22.64
CA VAL A 71 39.15 -37.68 -21.26
C VAL A 71 39.25 -36.15 -21.26
N GLU A 72 38.10 -35.50 -21.13
CA GLU A 72 37.96 -34.05 -21.14
C GLU A 72 38.27 -33.41 -19.78
N VAL A 73 38.92 -32.25 -19.79
CA VAL A 73 39.11 -31.41 -18.59
C VAL A 73 38.04 -30.35 -18.53
N LEU A 74 37.26 -30.35 -17.45
CA LEU A 74 36.21 -29.37 -17.20
C LEU A 74 36.72 -28.15 -16.44
N ALA A 75 37.61 -28.38 -15.47
CA ALA A 75 38.12 -27.32 -14.62
C ALA A 75 39.48 -27.67 -14.00
N GLY A 76 40.32 -26.66 -13.78
CA GLY A 76 41.53 -26.77 -12.97
C GLY A 76 41.40 -25.93 -11.70
N SER A 77 41.74 -26.50 -10.55
CA SER A 77 41.79 -25.78 -9.28
C SER A 77 42.90 -24.74 -9.28
N ARG A 78 42.87 -23.82 -8.31
CA ARG A 78 44.04 -23.00 -7.97
C ARG A 78 45.19 -23.91 -7.53
N ILE A 79 46.41 -23.45 -7.77
CA ILE A 79 47.64 -24.13 -7.36
C ILE A 79 47.85 -23.86 -5.87
N ASP A 80 47.94 -24.91 -5.07
CA ASP A 80 48.29 -24.85 -3.65
C ASP A 80 49.80 -25.06 -3.48
N THR A 81 50.43 -24.30 -2.58
CA THR A 81 51.90 -24.27 -2.41
C THR A 81 52.28 -24.50 -0.94
N THR A 82 53.07 -25.56 -0.70
CA THR A 82 53.62 -25.89 0.61
C THR A 82 55.15 -25.82 0.59
N LEU A 83 55.77 -25.22 1.60
CA LEU A 83 57.23 -25.20 1.75
C LEU A 83 57.71 -26.48 2.46
N LEU A 84 58.74 -27.14 1.92
CA LEU A 84 59.34 -28.36 2.47
C LEU A 84 60.83 -28.15 2.79
N ASN A 85 61.38 -28.98 3.67
CA ASN A 85 62.80 -28.98 4.07
C ASN A 85 63.32 -27.59 4.47
N ALA A 86 62.65 -26.94 5.44
CA ALA A 86 62.97 -25.59 5.92
C ALA A 86 63.03 -24.54 4.78
N GLY A 87 62.15 -24.67 3.78
CA GLY A 87 62.03 -23.71 2.68
C GLY A 87 63.02 -23.91 1.53
N LYS A 88 63.79 -25.00 1.51
CA LYS A 88 64.68 -25.34 0.39
C LYS A 88 63.91 -25.97 -0.79
N ARG A 89 62.77 -26.60 -0.51
CA ARG A 89 61.92 -27.25 -1.51
C ARG A 89 60.50 -26.70 -1.46
N ILE A 90 59.79 -26.80 -2.58
CA ILE A 90 58.39 -26.44 -2.73
C ILE A 90 57.59 -27.66 -3.19
N GLU A 91 56.41 -27.84 -2.61
CA GLU A 91 55.40 -28.78 -3.06
C GLU A 91 54.22 -28.00 -3.63
N LEU A 92 53.88 -28.28 -4.88
CA LEU A 92 52.75 -27.66 -5.57
C LEU A 92 51.69 -28.71 -5.87
N LYS A 93 50.43 -28.39 -5.59
CA LYS A 93 49.29 -29.27 -5.88
C LYS A 93 48.27 -28.56 -6.76
N ARG A 94 47.82 -29.21 -7.82
CA ARG A 94 46.70 -28.77 -8.65
C ARG A 94 45.76 -29.94 -8.91
N ARG A 95 44.46 -29.70 -8.81
CA ARG A 95 43.42 -30.69 -9.13
C ARG A 95 42.76 -30.35 -10.45
N TYR A 96 42.56 -31.35 -11.29
CA TYR A 96 41.84 -31.25 -12.55
C TYR A 96 40.57 -32.08 -12.48
N THR A 97 39.42 -31.45 -12.64
CA THR A 97 38.14 -32.15 -12.79
C THR A 97 38.04 -32.63 -14.22
N VAL A 98 37.91 -33.94 -14.39
CA VAL A 98 37.82 -34.60 -15.69
C VAL A 98 36.55 -35.43 -15.83
N THR A 99 36.11 -35.63 -17.06
CA THR A 99 34.97 -36.49 -17.42
C THR A 99 35.25 -37.23 -18.73
N SER A 100 34.44 -38.23 -19.05
CA SER A 100 34.50 -38.99 -20.29
C SER A 100 33.10 -39.44 -20.68
N PHE A 101 32.82 -39.40 -21.98
CA PHE A 101 31.56 -39.88 -22.54
C PHE A 101 31.68 -41.28 -23.16
N ASP A 102 32.91 -41.76 -23.37
CA ASP A 102 33.18 -43.07 -23.93
C ASP A 102 33.48 -44.10 -22.83
N SER A 103 32.90 -45.29 -22.99
CA SER A 103 33.17 -46.44 -22.13
C SER A 103 34.52 -47.06 -22.48
N SER A 104 35.54 -46.76 -21.68
CA SER A 104 36.90 -47.25 -21.91
C SER A 104 37.70 -47.27 -20.61
N LEU A 105 38.88 -47.88 -20.68
CA LEU A 105 39.89 -47.83 -19.64
C LEU A 105 41.02 -46.89 -20.08
N TYR A 106 41.11 -45.73 -19.46
CA TYR A 106 42.11 -44.71 -19.77
C TYR A 106 43.31 -44.83 -18.87
N ASN A 107 44.49 -44.71 -19.45
CA ASN A 107 45.75 -44.55 -18.73
C ASN A 107 46.22 -43.10 -18.87
N ILE A 108 46.13 -42.33 -17.79
CA ILE A 108 46.40 -40.90 -17.78
C ILE A 108 47.79 -40.66 -17.17
N VAL A 109 48.66 -39.99 -17.91
CA VAL A 109 50.00 -39.60 -17.46
C VAL A 109 50.10 -38.07 -17.50
N PRO A 110 49.73 -37.38 -16.41
CA PRO A 110 49.84 -35.93 -16.36
C PRO A 110 51.28 -35.47 -16.53
N TYR A 111 51.45 -34.27 -17.09
CA TYR A 111 52.75 -33.63 -17.25
C TYR A 111 52.73 -32.21 -16.70
N VAL A 112 53.91 -31.68 -16.39
CA VAL A 112 54.13 -30.29 -15.98
C VAL A 112 55.40 -29.76 -16.63
N MET A 113 55.46 -28.45 -16.86
CA MET A 113 56.67 -27.80 -17.39
C MET A 113 57.52 -27.29 -16.23
N VAL A 114 58.80 -27.67 -16.19
CA VAL A 114 59.73 -27.27 -15.14
C VAL A 114 60.98 -26.68 -15.78
N ASN A 115 61.23 -25.40 -15.55
CA ASN A 115 62.32 -24.63 -16.19
C ASN A 115 62.31 -24.68 -17.73
N GLY A 116 61.15 -24.96 -18.35
CA GLY A 116 61.00 -25.09 -19.80
C GLY A 116 60.95 -26.53 -20.32
N ASP A 117 61.33 -27.51 -19.49
CA ASP A 117 61.29 -28.93 -19.86
C ASP A 117 60.00 -29.60 -19.41
N THR A 118 59.42 -30.45 -20.26
CA THR A 118 58.23 -31.24 -19.92
C THR A 118 58.62 -32.44 -19.06
N VAL A 119 58.10 -32.48 -17.83
CA VAL A 119 58.31 -33.57 -16.88
C VAL A 119 57.00 -34.32 -16.69
N HIS A 120 56.98 -35.60 -17.03
CA HIS A 120 55.83 -36.48 -16.82
C HIS A 120 55.76 -36.99 -15.38
N SER A 121 54.53 -37.28 -14.93
CA SER A 121 54.30 -37.98 -13.66
C SER A 121 55.03 -39.32 -13.61
N ARG A 122 55.62 -39.63 -12.46
CA ARG A 122 56.32 -40.91 -12.22
C ARG A 122 55.39 -42.10 -12.30
N ASN A 123 54.14 -41.91 -11.88
CA ASN A 123 53.10 -42.91 -11.93
C ASN A 123 51.99 -42.47 -12.90
N SER A 124 51.37 -43.46 -13.54
CA SER A 124 50.16 -43.26 -14.31
C SER A 124 48.93 -43.53 -13.45
N VAL A 125 47.81 -42.98 -13.88
CA VAL A 125 46.52 -43.12 -13.23
C VAL A 125 45.57 -43.84 -14.18
N GLY A 126 44.98 -44.94 -13.73
CA GLY A 126 43.94 -45.65 -14.48
C GLY A 126 42.55 -45.11 -14.15
N LEU A 127 41.77 -44.76 -15.17
CA LEU A 127 40.36 -44.37 -15.05
C LEU A 127 39.50 -45.33 -15.87
N LYS A 128 38.63 -46.09 -15.21
CA LYS A 128 37.62 -46.94 -15.85
C LYS A 128 36.31 -46.18 -15.97
N VAL A 129 35.80 -46.07 -17.18
CA VAL A 129 34.51 -45.42 -17.46
C VAL A 129 33.52 -46.51 -17.86
N GLY A 130 32.54 -46.76 -16.99
CA GLY A 130 31.51 -47.77 -17.19
C GLY A 130 30.23 -47.18 -17.77
N THR A 131 29.49 -47.99 -18.52
CA THR A 131 28.12 -47.68 -18.92
C THR A 131 27.15 -47.94 -17.76
N ILE A 132 25.94 -47.41 -17.90
CA ILE A 132 24.81 -47.76 -17.03
C ILE A 132 24.22 -49.08 -17.57
N PRO A 133 23.95 -50.09 -16.72
CA PRO A 133 23.28 -51.31 -17.17
C PRO A 133 21.88 -50.95 -17.69
N VAL A 134 21.63 -51.29 -18.95
CA VAL A 134 20.31 -51.16 -19.57
C VAL A 134 19.64 -52.53 -19.58
N ASP A 135 18.35 -52.59 -19.23
CA ASP A 135 17.57 -53.83 -19.34
C ASP A 135 17.29 -54.09 -20.83
N THR A 136 18.07 -54.98 -21.44
CA THR A 136 17.89 -55.41 -22.82
C THR A 136 16.84 -56.52 -22.96
N VAL A 137 16.35 -57.10 -21.85
CA VAL A 137 15.42 -58.24 -21.85
C VAL A 137 13.97 -57.74 -21.87
N HIS A 138 13.66 -56.71 -21.11
CA HIS A 138 12.30 -56.12 -21.04
C HIS A 138 12.26 -54.72 -21.66
N TYR A 139 12.71 -54.60 -22.91
CA TYR A 139 12.70 -53.32 -23.64
C TYR A 139 11.28 -52.73 -23.78
N ASP A 140 10.26 -53.58 -23.76
CA ASP A 140 8.83 -53.26 -23.84
C ASP A 140 8.28 -52.56 -22.60
N ARG A 141 8.99 -52.64 -21.46
CA ARG A 141 8.62 -51.97 -20.19
C ARG A 141 9.24 -50.58 -20.04
N PHE A 142 9.97 -50.10 -21.05
CA PHE A 142 10.51 -48.76 -21.05
C PHE A 142 9.42 -47.74 -21.36
N ASN A 143 8.97 -47.01 -20.34
CA ASN A 143 8.10 -45.86 -20.52
C ASN A 143 8.96 -44.70 -21.03
N GLY A 144 8.82 -44.37 -22.31
CA GLY A 144 9.41 -43.18 -22.89
C GLY A 144 8.89 -41.89 -22.25
N PRO A 145 9.47 -40.74 -22.61
CA PRO A 145 8.91 -39.45 -22.22
C PRO A 145 7.44 -39.37 -22.66
N PHE A 146 6.58 -38.87 -21.78
CA PHE A 146 5.19 -38.61 -22.13
C PHE A 146 5.14 -37.58 -23.25
N ASP A 147 4.25 -37.81 -24.22
CA ASP A 147 3.99 -36.82 -25.26
C ASP A 147 3.47 -35.52 -24.65
N PRO A 148 3.78 -34.35 -25.25
CA PRO A 148 3.18 -33.10 -24.85
C PRO A 148 1.65 -33.22 -24.90
N VAL A 149 1.01 -33.01 -23.75
CA VAL A 149 -0.44 -32.92 -23.69
C VAL A 149 -0.82 -31.51 -24.11
N ASP A 150 -1.50 -31.38 -25.24
CA ASP A 150 -2.11 -30.12 -25.65
C ASP A 150 -3.09 -29.69 -24.56
N MET A 151 -2.88 -28.49 -24.02
CA MET A 151 -3.75 -27.94 -22.99
C MET A 151 -5.04 -27.50 -23.68
N PRO A 152 -6.20 -28.17 -23.43
CA PRO A 152 -7.42 -27.91 -24.20
C PRO A 152 -7.88 -26.47 -24.01
N PHE A 153 -7.62 -25.89 -22.83
CA PHE A 153 -8.06 -24.57 -22.47
C PHE A 153 -6.88 -23.64 -22.13
N SER A 154 -6.89 -22.45 -22.74
CA SER A 154 -6.02 -21.34 -22.39
C SER A 154 -6.84 -20.08 -22.17
N TRP A 155 -6.52 -19.33 -21.11
CA TRP A 155 -7.18 -18.05 -20.85
C TRP A 155 -6.72 -17.00 -21.85
N THR A 156 -7.53 -16.74 -22.86
CA THR A 156 -7.33 -15.65 -23.79
C THR A 156 -7.59 -14.29 -23.12
N TRP A 157 -6.97 -13.23 -23.65
CA TRP A 157 -7.14 -11.88 -23.10
C TRP A 157 -8.61 -11.40 -23.15
N HIS A 158 -9.39 -11.84 -24.14
CA HIS A 158 -10.79 -11.48 -24.28
C HIS A 158 -11.66 -12.15 -23.22
N LEU A 159 -11.39 -13.41 -22.85
CA LEU A 159 -12.09 -14.10 -21.76
C LEU A 159 -11.84 -13.43 -20.42
N TRP A 160 -10.61 -12.95 -20.18
CA TRP A 160 -10.29 -12.13 -19.01
C TRP A 160 -11.12 -10.84 -18.97
N LEU A 161 -11.22 -10.13 -20.10
CA LEU A 161 -11.98 -8.88 -20.19
C LEU A 161 -13.49 -9.12 -19.99
N LEU A 162 -14.05 -10.16 -20.60
CA LEU A 162 -15.46 -10.54 -20.44
C LEU A 162 -15.77 -10.97 -19.00
N SER A 163 -14.88 -11.73 -18.35
CA SER A 163 -15.03 -12.10 -16.94
C SER A 163 -14.98 -10.88 -16.01
N LEU A 164 -14.06 -9.95 -16.25
CA LEU A 164 -14.01 -8.69 -15.51
C LEU A 164 -15.29 -7.85 -15.72
N LEU A 165 -15.79 -7.79 -16.96
CA LEU A 165 -17.05 -7.11 -17.29
C LEU A 165 -18.24 -7.73 -16.54
N LEU A 166 -18.29 -9.07 -16.43
CA LEU A 166 -19.31 -9.78 -15.66
C LEU A 166 -19.30 -9.36 -14.18
N ILE A 167 -18.11 -9.28 -13.58
CA ILE A 167 -17.95 -8.86 -12.17
C ILE A 167 -18.44 -7.42 -11.98
N VAL A 168 -18.05 -6.50 -12.87
CA VAL A 168 -18.50 -5.10 -12.82
C VAL A 168 -20.03 -5.00 -12.94
N MET A 169 -20.63 -5.76 -13.85
CA MET A 169 -22.09 -5.82 -14.00
C MET A 169 -22.75 -6.32 -12.71
N LEU A 170 -22.25 -7.39 -12.10
CA LEU A 170 -22.80 -7.96 -10.87
C LEU A 170 -22.70 -6.98 -9.69
N VAL A 171 -21.56 -6.28 -9.54
CA VAL A 171 -21.40 -5.22 -8.52
C VAL A 171 -22.42 -4.10 -8.74
N LEU A 172 -22.67 -3.71 -9.98
CA LEU A 172 -23.63 -2.66 -10.30
C LEU A 172 -25.08 -3.12 -10.03
N VAL A 173 -25.43 -4.39 -10.30
CA VAL A 173 -26.71 -4.97 -9.87
C VAL A 173 -26.87 -4.88 -8.35
N VAL A 174 -25.87 -5.34 -7.59
CA VAL A 174 -25.94 -5.33 -6.12
C VAL A 174 -26.05 -3.90 -5.58
N MET A 175 -25.26 -2.97 -6.11
CA MET A 175 -25.30 -1.57 -5.70
C MET A 175 -26.67 -0.92 -5.99
N LEU A 176 -27.24 -1.16 -7.17
CA LEU A 176 -28.59 -0.70 -7.52
C LEU A 176 -29.65 -1.35 -6.61
N ALA A 177 -29.57 -2.66 -6.38
CA ALA A 177 -30.51 -3.38 -5.52
C ALA A 177 -30.49 -2.86 -4.07
N MET A 178 -29.30 -2.65 -3.50
CA MET A 178 -29.14 -2.05 -2.17
C MET A 178 -29.71 -0.63 -2.13
N ARG A 179 -29.43 0.18 -3.16
CA ARG A 179 -29.92 1.55 -3.25
C ARG A 179 -31.45 1.61 -3.40
N LEU A 180 -32.06 0.64 -4.07
CA LEU A 180 -33.51 0.53 -4.23
C LEU A 180 -34.20 -0.02 -2.97
N SER A 181 -33.54 -0.91 -2.24
CA SER A 181 -34.00 -1.43 -0.95
C SER A 181 -34.07 -0.33 0.11
N ASN A 182 -33.11 0.61 0.08
CA ASN A 182 -33.13 1.76 0.96
C ASN A 182 -34.28 2.73 0.59
N LYS A 183 -35.34 2.73 1.42
CA LYS A 183 -36.51 3.62 1.26
C LYS A 183 -36.21 5.10 1.51
N ALA A 184 -34.98 5.44 1.87
CA ALA A 184 -34.56 6.81 2.10
C ALA A 184 -34.95 7.71 0.92
N PRO A 185 -35.48 8.92 1.18
CA PRO A 185 -35.78 9.87 0.13
C PRO A 185 -34.48 10.20 -0.61
N LEU A 186 -34.48 10.03 -1.95
CA LEU A 186 -33.33 10.35 -2.81
C LEU A 186 -33.06 11.87 -2.86
N THR A 187 -34.01 12.67 -2.38
CA THR A 187 -33.94 14.12 -2.25
C THR A 187 -33.59 14.50 -0.80
N ARG A 188 -32.48 15.24 -0.65
CA ARG A 188 -32.06 15.80 0.64
C ARG A 188 -33.10 16.83 1.09
N VAL A 189 -33.81 16.51 2.17
CA VAL A 189 -34.69 17.47 2.85
C VAL A 189 -33.78 18.46 3.57
N VAL A 190 -33.72 19.71 3.10
CA VAL A 190 -33.18 20.81 3.88
C VAL A 190 -34.34 21.31 4.74
N THR A 191 -34.36 20.92 6.00
CA THR A 191 -35.27 21.52 6.98
C THR A 191 -34.74 22.91 7.27
N VAL A 192 -35.36 23.94 6.69
CA VAL A 192 -35.18 25.31 7.17
C VAL A 192 -36.05 25.40 8.42
N GLU A 193 -35.42 25.41 9.59
CA GLU A 193 -36.14 25.73 10.83
C GLU A 193 -36.73 27.14 10.68
N GLN A 194 -38.05 27.25 10.83
CA GLN A 194 -38.69 28.57 10.85
C GLN A 194 -38.19 29.34 12.08
N PRO A 195 -37.87 30.64 11.95
CA PRO A 195 -37.59 31.46 13.12
C PRO A 195 -38.80 31.42 14.06
N GLU A 196 -38.54 31.23 15.36
CA GLU A 196 -39.56 31.23 16.42
C GLU A 196 -40.45 32.50 16.29
N ALA A 197 -41.74 32.37 16.58
CA ALA A 197 -42.67 33.49 16.48
C ALA A 197 -42.18 34.67 17.36
N PRO A 198 -42.23 35.93 16.88
CA PRO A 198 -41.64 37.08 17.58
C PRO A 198 -42.10 37.26 19.04
N HIS A 199 -43.38 36.96 19.31
CA HIS A 199 -43.94 37.04 20.65
C HIS A 199 -43.38 35.97 21.59
N LEU A 200 -43.08 34.75 21.10
CA LEU A 200 -42.49 33.69 21.91
C LEU A 200 -41.05 34.02 22.31
N VAL A 201 -40.28 34.58 21.37
CA VAL A 201 -38.91 35.06 21.63
C VAL A 201 -38.92 36.14 22.70
N ALA A 202 -39.78 37.15 22.54
CA ALA A 202 -39.91 38.25 23.49
C ALA A 202 -40.34 37.77 24.89
N MET A 203 -41.33 36.87 24.97
CA MET A 203 -41.80 36.32 26.26
C MET A 203 -40.72 35.52 26.99
N LYS A 204 -39.94 34.71 26.25
CA LYS A 204 -38.82 33.94 26.82
C LYS A 204 -37.70 34.85 27.35
N GLU A 205 -37.42 35.96 26.67
CA GLU A 205 -36.44 36.95 27.13
C GLU A 205 -36.96 37.74 28.35
N MET A 206 -38.23 38.13 28.36
CA MET A 206 -38.87 38.79 29.51
C MET A 206 -38.94 37.89 30.74
N GLU A 207 -39.14 36.58 30.58
CA GLU A 207 -39.12 35.61 31.68
C GLU A 207 -37.72 35.46 32.29
N LYS A 208 -36.68 35.41 31.46
CA LYS A 208 -35.28 35.41 31.94
C LYS A 208 -34.97 36.68 32.73
N MET A 209 -35.43 37.84 32.25
CA MET A 209 -35.25 39.11 32.94
C MET A 209 -35.96 39.12 34.29
N LYS A 210 -37.18 38.58 34.38
CA LYS A 210 -37.93 38.47 35.65
C LYS A 210 -37.11 37.76 36.72
N GLN A 211 -36.46 36.64 36.37
CA GLN A 211 -35.62 35.86 37.28
C GLN A 211 -34.38 36.65 37.74
N GLN A 212 -33.80 37.49 36.86
CA GLN A 212 -32.64 38.35 37.17
C GLN A 212 -33.02 39.53 38.10
N VAL A 213 -34.23 40.05 37.97
CA VAL A 213 -34.77 41.10 38.84
C VAL A 213 -35.04 40.56 40.24
N ASP A 214 -35.67 39.39 40.36
CA ASP A 214 -35.97 38.77 41.66
C ASP A 214 -34.69 38.34 42.41
N SER A 215 -33.58 38.09 41.69
CA SER A 215 -32.26 37.80 42.27
C SER A 215 -31.39 39.03 42.55
N SER A 216 -31.92 40.26 42.32
CA SER A 216 -31.22 41.55 42.55
C SER A 216 -29.91 41.70 41.78
N VAL A 217 -29.77 41.03 40.62
CA VAL A 217 -28.52 40.98 39.84
C VAL A 217 -28.36 42.21 38.91
N LEU A 218 -29.46 42.85 38.52
CA LEU A 218 -29.47 43.96 37.55
C LEU A 218 -29.58 45.32 38.24
N SER A 219 -28.82 46.31 37.79
CA SER A 219 -29.05 47.71 38.15
C SER A 219 -30.30 48.26 37.45
N HIS A 220 -30.94 49.31 38.02
CA HIS A 220 -32.13 49.94 37.44
C HIS A 220 -31.92 50.40 35.99
N LYS A 221 -30.74 50.92 35.67
CA LYS A 221 -30.40 51.34 34.31
C LYS A 221 -30.33 50.17 33.34
N GLU A 222 -29.62 49.10 33.71
CA GLU A 222 -29.49 47.89 32.89
C GLU A 222 -30.85 47.21 32.67
N TYR A 223 -31.71 47.23 33.68
CA TYR A 223 -33.06 46.69 33.59
C TYR A 223 -33.88 47.36 32.48
N TYR A 224 -34.01 48.69 32.50
CA TYR A 224 -34.78 49.41 31.46
C TYR A 224 -34.09 49.40 30.10
N GLU A 225 -32.77 49.30 30.05
CA GLU A 225 -32.03 49.09 28.80
C GLU A 225 -32.40 47.76 28.15
N GLN A 226 -32.34 46.66 28.89
CA GLN A 226 -32.73 45.35 28.38
C GLN A 226 -34.22 45.28 28.05
N LEU A 227 -35.11 45.80 28.92
CA LEU A 227 -36.56 45.70 28.73
C LEU A 227 -37.00 46.40 27.44
N THR A 228 -36.48 47.60 27.21
CA THR A 228 -36.80 48.34 25.99
C THR A 228 -36.11 47.77 24.76
N ASN A 229 -34.97 47.08 24.87
CA ASN A 229 -34.35 46.36 23.74
C ASN A 229 -35.19 45.15 23.31
N ILE A 230 -35.75 44.39 24.25
CA ILE A 230 -36.68 43.29 23.96
C ILE A 230 -37.92 43.84 23.25
N LEU A 231 -38.53 44.89 23.80
CA LEU A 231 -39.71 45.53 23.19
C LEU A 231 -39.43 46.10 21.79
N ARG A 232 -38.31 46.79 21.59
CA ARG A 232 -37.90 47.29 20.26
C ARG A 232 -37.70 46.15 19.26
N THR A 233 -37.11 45.04 19.70
CA THR A 233 -36.89 43.85 18.84
C THR A 233 -38.22 43.19 18.48
N TYR A 234 -39.13 43.06 19.45
CA TYR A 234 -40.48 42.56 19.23
C TYR A 234 -41.27 43.43 18.25
N ILE A 235 -41.30 44.75 18.48
CA ILE A 235 -42.00 45.71 17.62
C ILE A 235 -41.45 45.65 16.19
N MET A 236 -40.12 45.55 16.06
CA MET A 236 -39.48 45.44 14.75
C MET A 236 -39.89 44.20 13.99
N GLN A 237 -39.88 43.04 14.66
CA GLN A 237 -40.25 41.78 14.04
C GLN A 237 -41.77 41.65 13.77
N ARG A 238 -42.60 42.27 14.62
CA ARG A 238 -44.06 42.18 14.55
C ARG A 238 -44.67 43.14 13.53
N PHE A 239 -44.23 44.40 13.54
CA PHE A 239 -44.80 45.49 12.75
C PHE A 239 -43.93 45.87 11.54
N GLY A 240 -42.73 45.30 11.42
CA GLY A 240 -41.83 45.53 10.28
C GLY A 240 -41.20 46.93 10.24
N ILE A 241 -41.30 47.70 11.33
CA ILE A 241 -40.66 49.02 11.47
C ILE A 241 -39.28 48.86 12.13
N ASN A 242 -38.29 49.68 11.79
CA ASN A 242 -36.95 49.55 12.38
C ASN A 242 -36.86 50.13 13.80
N ALA A 243 -37.64 49.60 14.75
CA ALA A 243 -37.78 50.14 16.10
C ALA A 243 -36.47 50.14 16.92
N ARG A 244 -35.44 49.38 16.52
CA ARG A 244 -34.13 49.39 17.19
C ARG A 244 -33.33 50.67 16.94
N GLU A 245 -33.57 51.34 15.81
CA GLU A 245 -32.88 52.57 15.40
C GLU A 245 -33.72 53.83 15.64
N MET A 246 -34.96 53.67 16.11
CA MET A 246 -35.90 54.76 16.33
C MET A 246 -35.87 55.24 17.78
N THR A 247 -36.11 56.53 17.99
CA THR A 247 -36.35 57.10 19.31
C THR A 247 -37.72 56.67 19.85
N SER A 248 -37.92 56.75 21.16
CA SER A 248 -39.19 56.38 21.79
C SER A 248 -40.40 57.12 21.19
N GLN A 249 -40.25 58.41 20.85
CA GLN A 249 -41.30 59.21 20.22
C GLN A 249 -41.57 58.79 18.77
N GLU A 250 -40.53 58.48 18.01
CA GLU A 250 -40.67 57.97 16.64
C GLU A 250 -41.38 56.61 16.61
N ILE A 251 -41.08 55.72 17.56
CA ILE A 251 -41.73 54.40 17.68
C ILE A 251 -43.24 54.59 17.89
N ILE A 252 -43.65 55.44 18.84
CA ILE A 252 -45.07 55.70 19.10
C ILE A 252 -45.77 56.31 17.87
N ASN A 253 -45.15 57.29 17.21
CA ASN A 253 -45.72 57.90 16.00
C ASN A 253 -45.88 56.90 14.85
N ALA A 254 -44.90 56.01 14.66
CA ALA A 254 -44.97 54.97 13.64
C ALA A 254 -46.06 53.94 13.94
N LEU A 255 -46.23 53.54 15.20
CA LEU A 255 -47.29 52.61 15.61
C LEU A 255 -48.70 53.19 15.43
N ILE A 256 -48.89 54.48 15.75
CA ILE A 256 -50.13 55.23 15.47
C ILE A 256 -50.44 55.22 13.98
N THR A 257 -49.43 55.42 13.13
CA THR A 257 -49.56 55.44 11.67
C THR A 257 -49.90 54.06 11.11
N SER A 258 -49.41 52.97 11.73
CA SER A 258 -49.77 51.59 11.38
C SER A 258 -51.16 51.15 11.88
N ASN A 259 -51.95 52.07 12.45
CA ASN A 259 -53.32 51.85 12.92
C ASN A 259 -53.45 50.83 14.06
N ASP A 260 -52.37 50.57 14.81
CA ASP A 260 -52.42 49.79 16.05
C ASP A 260 -52.58 50.73 17.24
N LYS A 261 -53.76 50.74 17.84
CA LYS A 261 -54.09 51.59 19.00
C LYS A 261 -54.08 50.82 20.32
N ILE A 262 -53.72 49.53 20.28
CA ILE A 262 -53.81 48.63 21.43
C ILE A 262 -52.59 48.87 22.33
N GLY A 263 -52.83 49.18 23.61
CA GLY A 263 -51.77 49.36 24.62
C GLY A 263 -50.78 50.51 24.38
N LEU A 264 -51.04 51.42 23.43
CA LEU A 264 -50.10 52.50 23.06
C LEU A 264 -49.80 53.48 24.20
N GLN A 265 -50.81 53.84 25.00
CA GLN A 265 -50.64 54.77 26.11
C GLN A 265 -49.71 54.18 27.16
N GLU A 266 -49.92 52.90 27.53
CA GLU A 266 -49.09 52.20 28.50
C GLU A 266 -47.67 51.99 27.96
N LEU A 267 -47.51 51.71 26.66
CA LEU A 267 -46.21 51.63 26.01
C LEU A 267 -45.47 52.99 26.02
N GLN A 268 -46.18 54.09 25.78
CA GLN A 268 -45.62 55.44 25.82
C GLN A 268 -45.14 55.82 27.23
N GLU A 269 -45.95 55.51 28.25
CA GLU A 269 -45.59 55.70 29.66
C GLU A 269 -44.37 54.85 30.04
N LEU A 270 -44.29 53.60 29.57
CA LEU A 270 -43.16 52.72 29.80
C LEU A 270 -41.86 53.24 29.14
N LEU A 271 -41.92 53.62 27.86
CA LEU A 271 -40.75 54.11 27.13
C LEU A 271 -40.25 55.46 27.67
N SER A 272 -41.16 56.36 28.05
CA SER A 272 -40.80 57.65 28.68
C SER A 272 -40.15 57.47 30.05
N THR A 273 -40.67 56.56 30.88
CA THR A 273 -40.06 56.19 32.16
C THR A 273 -38.66 55.62 31.94
N ALA A 274 -38.48 54.75 30.95
CA ALA A 274 -37.18 54.20 30.61
C ALA A 274 -36.18 55.28 30.16
N ASP A 275 -36.62 56.27 29.39
CA ASP A 275 -35.77 57.38 28.96
C ASP A 275 -35.35 58.29 30.13
N LEU A 276 -36.23 58.51 31.11
CA LEU A 276 -35.89 59.22 32.35
C LEU A 276 -34.83 58.48 33.18
N VAL A 277 -34.93 57.15 33.30
CA VAL A 277 -33.91 56.35 34.00
C VAL A 277 -32.57 56.37 33.26
N LYS A 278 -32.59 56.26 31.92
CA LYS A 278 -31.37 56.17 31.10
C LYS A 278 -30.60 57.49 31.00
N PHE A 279 -31.30 58.61 30.90
CA PHE A 279 -30.70 59.92 30.58
C PHE A 279 -30.84 60.95 31.70
N ALA A 280 -31.90 60.90 32.51
CA ALA A 280 -32.19 61.90 33.54
C ALA A 280 -31.77 61.47 34.96
N LYS A 281 -31.04 60.35 35.12
CA LYS A 281 -30.63 59.77 36.42
C LYS A 281 -31.79 59.55 37.40
N TYR A 282 -32.99 59.28 36.88
CA TYR A 282 -34.15 58.93 37.70
C TYR A 282 -33.94 57.57 38.36
N GLU A 283 -34.07 57.50 39.68
CA GLU A 283 -34.04 56.25 40.45
C GLU A 283 -35.46 55.69 40.54
N SER A 284 -35.79 54.74 39.66
CA SER A 284 -37.07 54.02 39.69
C SER A 284 -37.14 53.09 40.91
N SER A 285 -38.31 52.98 41.55
CA SER A 285 -38.52 51.95 42.57
C SER A 285 -38.61 50.54 41.97
N PHE A 286 -38.30 49.51 42.78
CA PHE A 286 -38.43 48.10 42.35
C PHE A 286 -39.89 47.74 41.97
N THR A 287 -40.86 48.42 42.57
CA THR A 287 -42.29 48.28 42.23
C THR A 287 -42.59 48.85 40.85
N GLU A 288 -42.04 50.03 40.50
CA GLU A 288 -42.15 50.61 39.15
C GLU A 288 -41.49 49.73 38.08
N ALA A 289 -40.34 49.13 38.40
CA ALA A 289 -39.68 48.19 37.50
C ALA A 289 -40.56 46.95 37.23
N LYS A 290 -41.10 46.34 38.29
CA LYS A 290 -42.03 45.20 38.16
C LYS A 290 -43.31 45.54 37.40
N HIS A 291 -43.84 46.74 37.62
CA HIS A 291 -44.98 47.25 36.86
C HIS A 291 -44.62 47.41 35.37
N GLY A 292 -43.44 47.93 35.06
CA GLY A 292 -42.96 48.06 33.69
C GLY A 292 -42.82 46.73 32.95
N LEU A 293 -42.38 45.67 33.63
CA LEU A 293 -42.36 44.31 33.06
C LEU A 293 -43.76 43.82 32.70
N LEU A 294 -44.73 44.06 33.61
CA LEU A 294 -46.11 43.61 33.43
C LEU A 294 -46.74 44.30 32.23
N VAL A 295 -46.56 45.63 32.12
CA VAL A 295 -47.01 46.42 30.96
C VAL A 295 -46.40 45.89 29.66
N ALA A 296 -45.09 45.59 29.65
CA ALA A 296 -44.42 45.04 28.48
C ALA A 296 -44.98 43.66 28.06
N VAL A 297 -45.22 42.77 29.04
CA VAL A 297 -45.78 41.43 28.81
C VAL A 297 -47.23 41.53 28.30
N ASN A 298 -48.04 42.42 28.86
CA ASN A 298 -49.40 42.65 28.40
C ASN A 298 -49.41 43.18 26.97
N TYR A 299 -48.57 44.17 26.67
CA TYR A 299 -48.44 44.73 25.33
C TYR A 299 -48.10 43.65 24.29
N VAL A 300 -47.11 42.78 24.57
CA VAL A 300 -46.76 41.66 23.67
C VAL A 300 -47.92 40.67 23.52
N ASN A 301 -48.64 40.37 24.60
CA ASN A 301 -49.77 39.43 24.56
C ASN A 301 -51.00 39.97 23.83
N GLU A 302 -51.27 41.26 23.92
CA GLU A 302 -52.39 41.91 23.26
C GLU A 302 -52.13 42.14 21.76
N THR A 303 -50.87 42.40 21.40
CA THR A 303 -50.45 42.64 20.01
C THR A 303 -50.01 41.37 19.27
N LYS A 304 -50.04 40.20 19.93
CA LYS A 304 -49.64 38.93 19.30
C LYS A 304 -50.51 38.61 18.09
N GLN A 305 -49.88 38.10 17.05
CA GLN A 305 -50.58 37.65 15.84
C GLN A 305 -51.21 36.28 16.11
N SER A 306 -52.50 36.09 15.81
CA SER A 306 -53.20 34.81 16.01
C SER A 306 -52.48 33.66 15.28
N GLU A 307 -52.30 32.52 15.96
CA GLU A 307 -51.59 31.32 15.46
C GLU A 307 -52.11 30.81 14.10
N VAL A 308 -53.34 31.16 13.73
CA VAL A 308 -53.98 30.80 12.45
C VAL A 308 -53.24 31.39 11.24
N GLU A 309 -52.67 32.59 11.34
CA GLU A 309 -51.94 33.21 10.22
C GLU A 309 -50.51 32.66 10.07
N THR A 310 -49.88 32.23 11.18
CA THR A 310 -48.53 31.63 11.16
C THR A 310 -48.58 30.19 10.68
N SER A 311 -49.65 29.44 10.99
CA SER A 311 -49.87 28.08 10.50
C SER A 311 -50.11 28.01 8.97
N ALA A 312 -50.75 29.03 8.38
CA ALA A 312 -51.03 29.10 6.94
C ALA A 312 -49.76 29.23 6.07
N GLN A 313 -48.63 29.65 6.65
CA GLN A 313 -47.33 29.71 5.97
C GLN A 313 -46.47 28.45 6.14
N LYS A 314 -47.02 27.36 6.70
CA LYS A 314 -46.41 26.03 6.62
C LYS A 314 -46.54 25.46 5.20
N LYS A 315 -46.02 26.16 4.19
CA LYS A 315 -45.76 25.54 2.88
C LYS A 315 -44.50 24.70 3.04
N MET A 316 -44.70 23.42 3.31
CA MET A 316 -43.73 22.40 2.95
C MET A 316 -43.61 22.45 1.42
N VAL A 317 -42.67 23.25 0.90
CA VAL A 317 -42.31 23.15 -0.51
C VAL A 317 -41.53 21.86 -0.66
N VAL A 318 -42.25 20.78 -0.96
CA VAL A 318 -41.63 19.53 -1.42
C VAL A 318 -41.04 19.83 -2.80
N ILE A 319 -39.77 20.26 -2.83
CA ILE A 319 -38.99 20.33 -4.07
C ILE A 319 -38.67 18.89 -4.47
N GLY A 320 -39.61 18.26 -5.16
CA GLY A 320 -39.51 16.88 -5.63
C GLY A 320 -40.85 16.21 -5.56
N GLY A 321 -41.75 16.52 -6.52
CA GLY A 321 -43.05 15.85 -6.59
C GLY A 321 -42.88 14.34 -6.50
N GLU A 322 -43.71 13.69 -5.70
CA GLU A 322 -43.68 12.23 -5.48
C GLU A 322 -43.60 11.45 -6.81
N GLN A 323 -44.24 11.99 -7.85
CA GLN A 323 -44.21 11.48 -9.21
C GLN A 323 -42.79 11.45 -9.84
N ARG A 324 -41.95 12.46 -9.60
CA ARG A 324 -40.56 12.48 -10.10
C ARG A 324 -39.72 11.42 -9.40
N GLN A 325 -39.89 11.26 -8.09
CA GLN A 325 -39.21 10.22 -7.31
C GLN A 325 -39.67 8.81 -7.71
N GLN A 326 -40.97 8.62 -7.96
CA GLN A 326 -41.51 7.36 -8.49
C GLN A 326 -40.98 7.04 -9.89
N ARG A 327 -40.94 8.02 -10.82
CA ARG A 327 -40.37 7.83 -12.16
C ARG A 327 -38.89 7.44 -12.12
N ILE A 328 -38.10 8.07 -11.24
CA ILE A 328 -36.69 7.71 -11.05
C ILE A 328 -36.56 6.28 -10.49
N ARG A 329 -37.36 5.90 -9.49
CA ARG A 329 -37.37 4.52 -8.96
C ARG A 329 -37.77 3.50 -10.03
N ILE A 330 -38.83 3.75 -10.79
CA ILE A 330 -39.28 2.89 -11.89
C ILE A 330 -38.16 2.75 -12.94
N GLY A 331 -37.52 3.86 -13.32
CA GLY A 331 -36.37 3.85 -14.23
C GLY A 331 -35.21 3.00 -13.70
N MET A 332 -34.90 3.10 -12.40
CA MET A 332 -33.86 2.25 -11.79
C MET A 332 -34.27 0.77 -11.72
N TYR A 333 -35.55 0.45 -11.49
CA TYR A 333 -36.03 -0.94 -11.54
C TYR A 333 -35.89 -1.53 -12.95
N ILE A 334 -36.29 -0.77 -13.98
CA ILE A 334 -36.11 -1.18 -15.38
C ILE A 334 -34.63 -1.39 -15.70
N GLY A 335 -33.77 -0.46 -15.26
CA GLY A 335 -32.32 -0.58 -15.39
C GLY A 335 -31.76 -1.82 -14.70
N LEU A 336 -32.20 -2.12 -13.47
CA LEU A 336 -31.80 -3.32 -12.73
C LEU A 336 -32.17 -4.60 -13.50
N VAL A 337 -33.41 -4.68 -14.00
CA VAL A 337 -33.88 -5.85 -14.76
C VAL A 337 -33.07 -6.03 -16.03
N LEU A 338 -32.88 -4.98 -16.83
CA LEU A 338 -32.09 -5.03 -18.07
C LEU A 338 -30.64 -5.43 -17.80
N LEU A 339 -30.02 -4.87 -16.76
CA LEU A 339 -28.64 -5.18 -16.41
C LEU A 339 -28.48 -6.63 -15.92
N SER A 340 -29.45 -7.12 -15.13
CA SER A 340 -29.45 -8.50 -14.67
C SER A 340 -29.58 -9.50 -15.83
N LEU A 341 -30.43 -9.17 -16.82
CA LEU A 341 -30.65 -10.00 -18.00
C LEU A 341 -29.43 -10.00 -18.92
N ALA A 342 -28.77 -8.85 -19.10
CA ALA A 342 -27.50 -8.75 -19.82
C ALA A 342 -26.37 -9.52 -19.14
N SER A 343 -26.27 -9.45 -17.80
CA SER A 343 -25.29 -10.22 -17.03
C SER A 343 -25.52 -11.73 -17.16
N LEU A 344 -26.77 -12.19 -17.19
CA LEU A 344 -27.11 -13.59 -17.38
C LEU A 344 -26.73 -14.07 -18.78
N ALA A 345 -27.03 -13.28 -19.82
CA ALA A 345 -26.67 -13.61 -21.20
C ALA A 345 -25.14 -13.73 -21.38
N LEU A 346 -24.38 -12.81 -20.76
CA LEU A 346 -22.92 -12.85 -20.81
C LEU A 346 -22.34 -14.07 -20.07
N LEU A 347 -22.95 -14.46 -18.94
CA LEU A 347 -22.56 -15.67 -18.22
C LEU A 347 -22.80 -16.94 -19.06
N ILE A 348 -23.95 -17.03 -19.74
CA ILE A 348 -24.27 -18.15 -20.64
C ILE A 348 -23.24 -18.23 -21.77
N TYR A 349 -22.94 -17.10 -22.42
CA TYR A 349 -21.93 -17.04 -23.47
C TYR A 349 -20.55 -17.52 -23.01
N LEU A 350 -20.11 -17.09 -21.81
CA LEU A 350 -18.83 -17.55 -21.25
C LEU A 350 -18.82 -19.05 -20.97
N LEU A 351 -19.93 -19.62 -20.48
CA LEU A 351 -20.04 -21.05 -20.24
C LEU A 351 -20.01 -21.84 -21.54
N GLU A 352 -20.72 -21.40 -22.59
CA GLU A 352 -20.67 -22.03 -23.91
C GLU A 352 -19.25 -22.01 -24.50
N GLU A 353 -18.55 -20.87 -24.42
CA GLU A 353 -17.19 -20.75 -24.92
C GLU A 353 -16.23 -21.69 -24.17
N ILE A 354 -16.34 -21.77 -22.84
CA ILE A 354 -15.55 -22.69 -22.03
C ILE A 354 -15.85 -24.14 -22.40
N VAL A 355 -17.12 -24.52 -22.51
CA VAL A 355 -17.53 -25.89 -22.86
C VAL A 355 -17.05 -26.28 -24.26
N ASN A 356 -17.16 -25.38 -25.24
CA ASN A 356 -16.64 -25.58 -26.60
C ASN A 356 -15.11 -25.70 -26.64
N THR A 357 -14.41 -25.24 -25.61
CA THR A 357 -12.95 -25.38 -25.51
C THR A 357 -12.55 -26.73 -24.91
N PHE A 358 -13.45 -27.39 -24.17
CA PHE A 358 -13.20 -28.70 -23.54
C PHE A 358 -13.75 -29.89 -24.35
N LEU A 359 -14.74 -29.67 -25.21
CA LEU A 359 -15.24 -30.62 -26.21
C LEU A 359 -14.39 -30.59 -27.48
#